data_AF-A0A317TZP2-F1
#
_entry.id   AF-A0A317TZP2-F1
#
_cell.length_a   1.000
_cell.length_b   1.000
_cell.length_c   1.000
_cell.angle_alpha   90.00
_cell.angle_beta   90.00
_cell.angle_gamma   90.00
#
_symmetry.space_group_name_H-M   'P 1'
#
loop_
_entity.id
_entity.type
_entity.pdbx_description
1 polymer ?
#
loop_
_entity_poly.entity_id
_entity_poly.type
_entity_poly.pdbx_seq_one_letter_code
_entity_poly.pdbx_strand_id
1 'polypeptide(L)'
;MSALLLLFLAATISYFPQLPLELPQARTMKDDARFISEIAPFPGLEQINDLYLNDIKSLLAHEAPNLNPLVINKVLTTLKCATNYNVEHNNILTIIDYSLPSNEKRFWVFDLKARKLLFYTYVSHGIKSGALLTNFFSNKFNSKASSIGVYQTQQAYYGRDGLSLRLDGLDRNFNDNASSRSVVMHSGWYVEEGFIKRYGRPGRSWGCPALPLATSQGIINTIKDKSLLVIYYPSDAWFAKSKFLNCDKTTAAQHTNDPTIQVPVSAPDEHRDAILFVGSGYKGSKNAESKPVAVISADTYERVFHTTAPLTRMLRRQINNAEYIALNASELYYLAKNNTRDSTASQDDGINAIHFVIPVLKIVRGGYYETQMQIVNLGKIKEVKINGGLSRTNELANSFTVYFEGGPSVNLNAHNEFIRWVGL
;
A
#
# COMPACT_ATOMS: atom_id res chain seq x y z
N MET A 1 45.30 24.58 57.52
CA MET A 1 45.65 23.30 58.18
C MET A 1 45.13 22.19 57.26
N SER A 2 45.95 21.72 56.32
CA SER A 2 46.75 20.46 56.37
C SER A 2 45.88 19.20 56.44
N ALA A 3 46.07 18.11 55.68
CA ALA A 3 47.13 17.64 54.79
C ALA A 3 46.51 16.67 53.75
N LEU A 4 46.85 16.69 52.46
CA LEU A 4 47.90 15.92 51.78
C LEU A 4 48.05 14.44 52.19
N LEU A 5 47.75 13.52 51.25
CA LEU A 5 48.55 12.30 51.05
C LEU A 5 48.55 11.92 49.57
N LEU A 6 49.76 11.92 49.00
CA LEU A 6 50.13 11.47 47.65
C LEU A 6 50.49 9.98 47.69
N LEU A 7 50.16 9.25 46.63
CA LEU A 7 50.75 7.94 46.34
C LEU A 7 51.12 7.89 44.84
N PHE A 8 52.42 7.88 44.60
CA PHE A 8 53.08 7.66 43.31
C PHE A 8 53.02 6.18 42.95
N LEU A 9 52.86 5.84 41.66
CA LEU A 9 53.58 4.69 41.08
C LEU A 9 53.86 4.87 39.57
N ALA A 10 55.16 4.98 39.30
CA ALA A 10 55.98 4.68 38.12
C ALA A 10 55.31 4.36 36.76
N ALA A 11 55.74 5.14 35.76
CA ALA A 11 55.70 4.79 34.35
C ALA A 11 56.86 3.85 33.99
N THR A 12 56.57 2.79 33.25
CA THR A 12 57.56 2.02 32.49
C THR A 12 57.07 1.86 31.06
N ILE A 13 57.82 2.48 30.14
CA ILE A 13 57.72 2.37 28.69
C ILE A 13 58.43 1.08 28.27
N SER A 14 57.78 0.24 27.47
CA SER A 14 58.42 -0.78 26.63
C SER A 14 57.51 -1.19 25.47
N TYR A 15 57.85 -0.64 24.30
CA TYR A 15 57.80 -1.22 22.96
C TYR A 15 56.92 -2.46 22.69
N PHE A 16 55.91 -2.27 21.83
CA PHE A 16 55.43 -3.31 20.91
C PHE A 16 55.61 -2.83 19.46
N PRO A 17 56.07 -3.69 18.53
CA PRO A 17 56.38 -3.32 17.16
C PRO A 17 55.10 -3.19 16.31
N GLN A 18 55.07 -2.18 15.44
CA GLN A 18 54.06 -2.04 14.40
C GLN A 18 54.30 -3.06 13.28
N LEU A 19 53.33 -3.94 13.03
CA LEU A 19 53.21 -4.62 11.73
C LEU A 19 52.34 -3.75 10.79
N PRO A 20 52.67 -3.71 9.49
CA PRO A 20 51.98 -2.84 8.54
C PRO A 20 50.67 -3.47 8.07
N LEU A 21 49.55 -2.78 8.32
CA LEU A 21 48.33 -2.98 7.55
C LEU A 21 48.26 -1.85 6.51
N GLU A 22 48.57 -2.18 5.26
CA GLU A 22 48.26 -1.30 4.12
C GLU A 22 46.74 -1.25 3.96
N LEU A 23 46.12 -0.17 4.47
CA LEU A 23 44.82 0.27 3.96
C LEU A 23 45.03 0.89 2.58
N PRO A 24 44.25 0.51 1.55
CA PRO A 24 44.26 1.23 0.28
C PRO A 24 43.92 2.70 0.52
N GLN A 25 44.85 3.57 0.12
CA GLN A 25 44.70 5.02 0.14
C GLN A 25 43.39 5.43 -0.53
N ALA A 26 42.65 6.29 0.16
CA ALA A 26 41.55 7.05 -0.41
C ALA A 26 42.06 7.81 -1.65
N ARG A 27 41.70 7.32 -2.84
CA ARG A 27 41.74 8.15 -4.04
C ARG A 27 40.70 9.24 -3.88
N THR A 28 41.18 10.46 -3.74
CA THR A 28 40.43 11.68 -3.97
C THR A 28 39.81 11.65 -5.36
N MET A 29 38.51 11.35 -5.47
CA MET A 29 37.69 11.78 -6.59
C MET A 29 37.01 13.09 -6.19
N LYS A 30 37.73 14.19 -6.42
CA LYS A 30 37.10 15.40 -6.96
C LYS A 30 36.67 15.04 -8.38
N ASP A 31 35.52 15.57 -8.78
CA ASP A 31 34.82 15.36 -10.06
C ASP A 31 33.88 14.15 -10.08
N ASP A 32 32.69 14.34 -9.52
CA ASP A 32 31.40 13.96 -10.13
C ASP A 32 30.19 14.55 -9.36
N ALA A 33 30.36 15.77 -8.84
CA ALA A 33 29.28 16.57 -8.29
C ALA A 33 28.72 17.51 -9.39
N ARG A 34 28.13 16.92 -10.43
CA ARG A 34 27.26 17.64 -11.39
C ARG A 34 26.08 16.75 -11.80
N PHE A 35 25.12 16.62 -10.90
CA PHE A 35 23.76 16.21 -11.24
C PHE A 35 22.76 17.10 -10.49
N ILE A 36 22.76 18.38 -10.85
CA ILE A 36 21.62 19.28 -10.66
C ILE A 36 21.41 20.00 -12.00
N SER A 37 20.16 20.03 -12.46
CA SER A 37 19.64 20.78 -13.62
C SER A 37 20.13 20.23 -14.96
N GLU A 38 19.28 19.71 -15.84
CA GLU A 38 18.27 20.48 -16.56
C GLU A 38 17.00 19.65 -16.82
N ILE A 39 15.90 20.00 -16.14
CA ILE A 39 14.56 19.73 -16.68
C ILE A 39 14.34 20.81 -17.74
N ALA A 40 14.71 20.53 -18.97
CA ALA A 40 14.40 21.40 -20.09
C ALA A 40 12.87 21.40 -20.30
N PRO A 41 12.22 22.58 -20.43
CA PRO A 41 10.84 22.64 -20.91
C PRO A 41 10.77 21.91 -22.25
N PHE A 42 9.75 21.07 -22.43
CA PHE A 42 9.45 20.50 -23.74
C PHE A 42 9.33 21.67 -24.75
N PRO A 43 9.99 21.62 -25.91
CA PRO A 43 9.88 22.68 -26.89
C PRO A 43 8.40 22.88 -27.24
N GLY A 44 7.98 24.14 -27.27
CA GLY A 44 6.59 24.53 -27.40
C GLY A 44 5.95 24.04 -28.69
N LEU A 45 4.69 23.61 -28.56
CA LEU A 45 3.59 23.85 -29.50
C LEU A 45 3.84 23.65 -31.01
N GLU A 46 4.70 22.72 -31.41
CA GLU A 46 4.55 22.09 -32.71
C GLU A 46 3.43 21.05 -32.60
N GLN A 47 2.44 21.14 -33.50
CA GLN A 47 1.45 20.07 -33.68
C GLN A 47 2.19 18.74 -33.61
N ILE A 48 1.81 17.86 -32.68
CA ILE A 48 2.32 16.50 -32.69
C ILE A 48 2.07 15.95 -34.09
N ASN A 49 3.16 15.79 -34.84
CA ASN A 49 3.13 15.20 -36.17
C ASN A 49 2.80 13.72 -36.00
N ASP A 50 2.01 13.16 -36.92
CA ASP A 50 1.67 11.73 -36.93
C ASP A 50 2.93 10.85 -36.86
N LEU A 51 4.07 11.33 -37.39
CA LEU A 51 5.38 10.67 -37.23
C LEU A 51 5.77 10.48 -35.76
N TYR A 52 5.63 11.50 -34.91
CA TYR A 52 6.00 11.42 -33.50
C TYR A 52 5.13 10.41 -32.73
N LEU A 53 3.81 10.38 -32.99
CA LEU A 53 2.93 9.38 -32.39
C LEU A 53 3.25 7.96 -32.87
N ASN A 54 3.62 7.80 -34.14
CA ASN A 54 4.04 6.51 -34.67
C ASN A 54 5.35 6.03 -34.03
N ASP A 55 6.30 6.94 -33.78
CA ASP A 55 7.54 6.62 -33.07
C ASP A 55 7.27 6.20 -31.62
N ILE A 56 6.37 6.90 -30.91
CA ILE A 56 5.93 6.49 -29.57
C ILE A 56 5.23 5.14 -29.62
N LYS A 57 4.36 4.90 -30.60
CA LYS A 57 3.67 3.62 -30.76
C LYS A 57 4.67 2.47 -30.89
N SER A 58 5.67 2.64 -31.76
CA SER A 58 6.74 1.67 -31.97
C SER A 58 7.54 1.45 -30.71
N LEU A 59 7.91 2.54 -30.00
CA LEU A 59 8.60 2.49 -28.72
C LEU A 59 7.83 1.65 -27.69
N LEU A 60 6.55 1.98 -27.44
CA LEU A 60 5.74 1.30 -26.43
C LEU A 60 5.57 -0.19 -26.76
N ALA A 61 5.31 -0.52 -28.03
CA ALA A 61 5.15 -1.91 -28.47
C ALA A 61 6.46 -2.71 -28.38
N HIS A 62 7.61 -2.07 -28.63
CA HIS A 62 8.91 -2.72 -28.57
C HIS A 62 9.38 -2.96 -27.12
N GLU A 63 9.33 -1.91 -26.30
CA GLU A 63 9.85 -1.95 -24.92
C GLU A 63 8.90 -2.68 -23.95
N ALA A 64 7.61 -2.74 -24.26
CA ALA A 64 6.60 -3.43 -23.45
C ALA A 64 5.72 -4.33 -24.32
N PRO A 65 6.24 -5.49 -24.79
CA PRO A 65 5.49 -6.40 -25.67
C PRO A 65 4.22 -6.98 -25.02
N ASN A 66 4.15 -6.96 -23.68
CA ASN A 66 2.98 -7.40 -22.91
C ASN A 66 1.93 -6.29 -22.71
N LEU A 67 2.20 -5.06 -23.13
CA LEU A 67 1.23 -3.97 -23.04
C LEU A 67 0.20 -4.11 -24.16
N ASN A 68 -1.07 -4.17 -23.78
CA ASN A 68 -2.16 -4.40 -24.73
C ASN A 68 -2.19 -3.29 -25.81
N PRO A 69 -2.24 -3.63 -27.11
CA PRO A 69 -2.32 -2.65 -28.20
C PRO A 69 -3.47 -1.65 -28.07
N LEU A 70 -4.60 -2.02 -27.47
CA LEU A 70 -5.70 -1.11 -27.17
C LEU A 70 -5.30 -0.03 -26.17
N VAL A 71 -4.53 -0.39 -25.14
CA VAL A 71 -3.98 0.55 -24.17
C VAL A 71 -3.03 1.51 -24.87
N ILE A 72 -2.12 0.99 -25.70
CA ILE A 72 -1.20 1.81 -26.50
C ILE A 72 -1.99 2.83 -27.34
N ASN A 73 -3.02 2.39 -28.05
CA ASN A 73 -3.83 3.29 -28.88
C ASN A 73 -4.50 4.39 -28.04
N LYS A 74 -5.10 4.08 -26.88
CA LYS A 74 -5.73 5.10 -26.02
C LYS A 74 -4.71 6.05 -25.39
N VAL A 75 -3.50 5.57 -25.09
CA VAL A 75 -2.39 6.39 -24.61
C VAL A 75 -1.92 7.36 -25.70
N LEU A 76 -1.81 6.92 -26.95
CA LEU A 76 -1.48 7.81 -28.08
C LEU A 76 -2.54 8.89 -28.29
N THR A 77 -3.83 8.52 -28.24
CA THR A 77 -4.93 9.49 -28.27
C THR A 77 -4.82 10.49 -27.11
N THR A 78 -4.50 9.99 -25.92
CA THR A 78 -4.30 10.86 -24.73
C THR A 78 -3.18 11.86 -24.95
N LEU A 79 -2.03 11.45 -25.49
CA LEU A 79 -0.90 12.35 -25.77
C LEU A 79 -1.25 13.40 -26.83
N LYS A 80 -1.94 13.00 -27.90
CA LYS A 80 -2.48 13.91 -28.91
C LYS A 80 -3.40 14.95 -28.28
N CYS A 81 -4.36 14.51 -27.48
CA CYS A 81 -5.33 15.40 -26.85
C CYS A 81 -4.72 16.28 -25.76
N ALA A 82 -3.76 15.78 -24.99
CA ALA A 82 -3.00 16.58 -24.03
C ALA A 82 -2.29 17.76 -24.72
N THR A 83 -1.69 17.52 -25.89
CA THR A 83 -1.10 18.56 -26.73
C THR A 83 -2.14 19.55 -27.24
N ASN A 84 -3.26 19.07 -27.79
CA ASN A 84 -4.34 19.94 -28.28
C ASN A 84 -4.90 20.87 -27.20
N TYR A 85 -4.87 20.45 -25.94
CA TYR A 85 -5.30 21.25 -24.79
C TYR A 85 -4.17 21.97 -24.07
N ASN A 86 -2.95 21.97 -24.60
CA ASN A 86 -1.77 22.61 -24.00
C ASN A 86 -1.52 22.17 -22.54
N VAL A 87 -1.71 20.88 -22.26
CA VAL A 87 -1.35 20.33 -20.95
C VAL A 87 0.17 20.31 -20.86
N GLU A 88 0.73 21.11 -19.95
CA GLU A 88 2.16 21.09 -19.68
C GLU A 88 2.56 19.73 -19.10
N HIS A 89 3.59 19.08 -19.63
CA HIS A 89 4.16 17.89 -19.00
C HIS A 89 5.61 17.65 -19.45
N ASN A 90 6.34 16.86 -18.67
CA ASN A 90 7.68 16.40 -19.03
C ASN A 90 7.64 15.17 -19.97
N ASN A 91 8.81 14.62 -20.30
CA ASN A 91 8.99 13.46 -21.20
C ASN A 91 8.70 12.09 -20.56
N ILE A 92 8.32 12.05 -19.27
CA ILE A 92 8.04 10.81 -18.56
C ILE A 92 6.55 10.48 -18.68
N LEU A 93 6.27 9.25 -19.10
CA LEU A 93 4.93 8.71 -19.25
C LEU A 93 4.75 7.51 -18.34
N THR A 94 3.74 7.57 -17.46
CA THR A 94 3.34 6.44 -16.63
C THR A 94 2.02 5.85 -17.14
N ILE A 95 1.94 4.52 -17.21
CA ILE A 95 0.73 3.80 -17.62
C ILE A 95 0.38 2.81 -16.51
N ILE A 96 -0.90 2.79 -16.12
CA ILE A 96 -1.48 1.74 -15.29
C ILE A 96 -2.60 1.08 -16.07
N ASP A 97 -2.52 -0.24 -16.28
CA ASP A 97 -3.61 -1.01 -16.90
C ASP A 97 -4.42 -1.72 -15.82
N TYR A 98 -5.56 -1.14 -15.45
CA TYR A 98 -6.45 -1.76 -14.46
C TYR A 98 -7.37 -2.84 -15.03
N SER A 99 -7.32 -3.12 -16.34
CA SER A 99 -8.00 -4.28 -16.92
C SER A 99 -7.30 -5.60 -16.57
N LEU A 100 -6.00 -5.55 -16.24
CA LEU A 100 -5.23 -6.69 -15.75
C LEU A 100 -5.49 -6.94 -14.24
N PRO A 101 -5.43 -8.19 -13.77
CA PRO A 101 -5.55 -8.51 -12.36
C PRO A 101 -4.40 -7.93 -11.54
N SER A 102 -4.66 -7.62 -10.27
CA SER A 102 -3.68 -6.95 -9.39
C SER A 102 -2.48 -7.79 -9.00
N ASN A 103 -2.53 -9.10 -9.24
CA ASN A 103 -1.41 -10.03 -9.05
C ASN A 103 -0.50 -10.13 -10.29
N GLU A 104 -0.73 -9.31 -11.30
CA GLU A 104 0.15 -9.15 -12.46
C GLU A 104 0.84 -7.78 -12.45
N LYS A 105 2.02 -7.71 -13.06
CA LYS A 105 2.70 -6.44 -13.29
C LYS A 105 1.92 -5.66 -14.35
N ARG A 106 1.39 -4.50 -13.94
CA ARG A 106 0.46 -3.68 -14.72
C ARG A 106 0.72 -2.17 -14.59
N PHE A 107 1.94 -1.83 -14.19
CA PHE A 107 2.45 -0.47 -14.04
C PHE A 107 3.71 -0.32 -14.87
N TRP A 108 3.73 0.67 -15.77
CA TRP A 108 4.87 0.98 -16.62
C TRP A 108 5.26 2.45 -16.51
N VAL A 109 6.56 2.74 -16.60
CA VAL A 109 7.09 4.10 -16.72
C VAL A 109 8.06 4.14 -17.88
N PHE A 110 7.85 5.05 -18.81
CA PHE A 110 8.69 5.25 -19.99
C PHE A 110 9.33 6.64 -19.95
N ASP A 111 10.56 6.70 -20.43
CA ASP A 111 11.16 7.95 -20.89
C ASP A 111 10.96 8.03 -22.40
N LEU A 112 10.10 8.95 -22.84
CA LEU A 112 9.77 9.13 -24.26
C LEU A 112 10.93 9.75 -25.05
N LYS A 113 11.78 10.57 -24.39
CA LYS A 113 12.94 11.20 -25.02
C LYS A 113 14.09 10.22 -25.15
N ALA A 114 14.38 9.47 -24.09
CA ALA A 114 15.41 8.43 -24.08
C ALA A 114 14.95 7.13 -24.77
N ARG A 115 13.67 7.04 -25.16
CA ARG A 115 13.07 5.90 -25.85
C ARG A 115 13.28 4.58 -25.09
N LYS A 116 12.94 4.57 -23.79
CA LYS A 116 13.23 3.44 -22.90
C LYS A 116 12.14 3.18 -21.87
N LEU A 117 11.88 1.90 -21.59
CA LEU A 117 11.15 1.49 -20.39
C LEU A 117 12.04 1.59 -19.14
N LEU A 118 11.62 2.41 -18.17
CA LEU A 118 12.34 2.63 -16.92
C LEU A 118 11.89 1.67 -15.81
N PHE A 119 10.58 1.43 -15.69
CA PHE A 119 10.01 0.58 -14.64
C PHE A 119 8.85 -0.26 -15.16
N TYR A 120 8.79 -1.52 -14.73
CA TYR A 120 7.67 -2.44 -14.96
C TYR A 120 7.41 -3.27 -13.70
N THR A 121 6.29 -3.00 -13.00
CA THR A 121 6.05 -3.57 -11.67
C THR A 121 4.56 -3.71 -11.30
N TYR A 122 4.30 -4.18 -10.08
CA TYR A 122 2.96 -4.32 -9.49
C TYR A 122 2.41 -2.97 -9.04
N VAL A 123 1.08 -2.85 -9.01
CA VAL A 123 0.39 -1.69 -8.42
C VAL A 123 -0.97 -2.11 -7.87
N SER A 124 -1.26 -1.70 -6.63
CA SER A 124 -2.56 -1.94 -5.99
C SER A 124 -3.63 -0.92 -6.42
N HIS A 125 -4.88 -1.22 -6.11
CA HIS A 125 -6.02 -0.30 -6.27
C HIS A 125 -6.77 -0.08 -4.93
N GLY A 126 -7.82 0.73 -4.96
CA GLY A 126 -8.69 1.00 -3.81
C GLY A 126 -9.55 -0.20 -3.41
N ILE A 127 -9.80 -0.36 -2.11
CA ILE A 127 -10.53 -1.50 -1.54
C ILE A 127 -11.97 -1.65 -2.04
N LYS A 128 -12.59 -0.56 -2.52
CA LYS A 128 -13.93 -0.60 -3.13
C LYS A 128 -13.90 -0.81 -4.65
N SER A 129 -12.73 -1.00 -5.26
CA SER A 129 -12.58 -1.25 -6.69
C SER A 129 -12.60 -2.73 -7.10
N GLY A 130 -12.70 -3.64 -6.13
CA GLY A 130 -12.62 -5.09 -6.34
C GLY A 130 -11.51 -5.72 -5.50
N ALA A 131 -11.42 -7.05 -5.50
CA ALA A 131 -10.43 -7.81 -4.73
C ALA A 131 -9.17 -8.12 -5.56
N LEU A 132 -9.31 -8.97 -6.58
CA LEU A 132 -8.23 -9.28 -7.52
C LEU A 132 -8.29 -8.37 -8.75
N LEU A 133 -9.45 -8.34 -9.39
CA LEU A 133 -9.76 -7.50 -10.55
C LEU A 133 -10.21 -6.10 -10.11
N THR A 134 -9.88 -5.09 -10.91
CA THR A 134 -10.33 -3.70 -10.69
C THR A 134 -11.60 -3.45 -11.51
N ASN A 135 -12.76 -3.80 -10.98
CA ASN A 135 -14.02 -3.76 -11.73
C ASN A 135 -14.92 -2.58 -11.36
N PHE A 136 -14.56 -1.75 -10.38
CA PHE A 136 -15.31 -0.56 -9.99
C PHE A 136 -14.42 0.67 -9.82
N PHE A 137 -14.90 1.82 -10.29
CA PHE A 137 -14.19 3.09 -10.20
C PHE A 137 -15.10 4.20 -9.70
N SER A 138 -14.53 5.15 -8.98
CA SER A 138 -15.31 6.28 -8.49
C SER A 138 -14.47 7.53 -8.32
N ASN A 139 -15.04 8.63 -8.76
CA ASN A 139 -14.53 9.98 -8.54
C ASN A 139 -15.18 10.69 -7.34
N LYS A 140 -16.03 9.98 -6.58
CA LYS A 140 -16.75 10.56 -5.43
C LYS A 140 -15.86 10.64 -4.19
N PHE A 141 -16.07 11.67 -3.38
CA PHE A 141 -15.42 11.78 -2.07
C PHE A 141 -15.74 10.57 -1.18
N ASN A 142 -14.75 10.10 -0.42
CA ASN A 142 -14.87 8.96 0.49
C ASN A 142 -15.36 7.63 -0.13
N SER A 143 -15.27 7.47 -1.46
CA SER A 143 -15.70 6.24 -2.16
C SER A 143 -14.82 5.02 -1.84
N LYS A 144 -13.59 5.25 -1.37
CA LYS A 144 -12.53 4.24 -1.16
C LYS A 144 -12.17 3.43 -2.42
N ALA A 145 -12.57 3.91 -3.60
CA ALA A 145 -12.32 3.29 -4.89
C ALA A 145 -11.31 4.14 -5.69
N SER A 146 -10.53 3.47 -6.55
CA SER A 146 -9.66 4.16 -7.50
C SER A 146 -10.48 4.86 -8.60
N SER A 147 -9.85 5.77 -9.32
CA SER A 147 -10.41 6.46 -10.48
C SER A 147 -9.52 6.27 -11.71
N ILE A 148 -10.13 6.07 -12.87
CA ILE A 148 -9.46 5.98 -14.18
C ILE A 148 -9.31 7.36 -14.81
N GLY A 149 -8.54 7.47 -15.88
CA GLY A 149 -8.34 8.70 -16.62
C GLY A 149 -6.90 9.23 -16.58
N VAL A 150 -6.76 10.47 -17.02
CA VAL A 150 -5.46 11.14 -17.18
C VAL A 150 -5.15 11.98 -15.95
N TYR A 151 -3.95 11.82 -15.42
CA TYR A 151 -3.43 12.56 -14.27
C TYR A 151 -2.15 13.28 -14.64
N GLN A 152 -1.87 14.39 -13.95
CA GLN A 152 -0.56 15.01 -13.90
C GLN A 152 0.03 14.79 -12.50
N THR A 153 1.26 14.30 -12.45
CA THR A 153 1.98 14.16 -11.18
C THR A 153 2.49 15.51 -10.69
N GLN A 154 2.54 15.67 -9.37
CA GLN A 154 2.95 16.93 -8.74
C GLN A 154 4.21 16.69 -7.89
N GLN A 155 4.42 17.54 -6.88
CA GLN A 155 5.50 17.39 -5.92
C GLN A 155 5.29 16.15 -5.04
N ALA A 156 6.39 15.48 -4.74
CA ALA A 156 6.43 14.45 -3.72
C ALA A 156 6.52 15.08 -2.31
N TYR A 157 5.98 14.39 -1.31
CA TYR A 157 6.05 14.78 0.08
C TYR A 157 6.17 13.54 0.97
N TYR A 158 6.62 13.72 2.21
CA TYR A 158 6.61 12.66 3.21
C TYR A 158 5.34 12.74 4.05
N GLY A 159 4.54 11.67 4.01
CA GLY A 159 3.31 11.53 4.77
C GLY A 159 3.31 10.25 5.62
N ARG A 160 2.12 9.88 6.12
CA ARG A 160 1.91 8.68 6.96
C ARG A 160 2.33 7.36 6.31
N ASP A 161 2.35 7.31 4.98
CA ASP A 161 2.70 6.12 4.19
C ASP A 161 4.11 6.26 3.57
N GLY A 162 4.94 7.15 4.14
CA GLY A 162 6.29 7.45 3.67
C GLY A 162 6.30 8.45 2.52
N LEU A 163 7.27 8.32 1.61
CA LEU A 163 7.30 9.11 0.39
C LEU A 163 6.02 8.87 -0.42
N SER A 164 5.32 9.95 -0.70
CA SER A 164 4.05 9.96 -1.43
C SER A 164 4.06 11.03 -2.50
N LEU A 165 3.44 10.74 -3.63
CA LEU A 165 3.35 11.63 -4.78
C LEU A 165 1.93 12.14 -4.95
N ARG A 166 1.75 13.46 -4.94
CA ARG A 166 0.45 14.07 -5.24
C ARG A 166 0.06 13.84 -6.70
N LEU A 167 -1.20 13.48 -6.91
CA LEU A 167 -1.78 13.26 -8.24
C LEU A 167 -2.88 14.28 -8.48
N ASP A 168 -2.77 15.04 -9.56
CA ASP A 168 -3.84 15.91 -10.02
C ASP A 168 -4.61 15.22 -11.15
N GLY A 169 -5.94 15.19 -11.03
CA GLY A 169 -6.80 14.52 -12.00
C GLY A 169 -7.25 15.52 -13.07
N LEU A 170 -6.93 15.25 -14.33
CA LEU A 170 -7.21 16.19 -15.41
C LEU A 170 -8.55 15.90 -16.12
N ASP A 171 -9.11 14.70 -15.92
CA ASP A 171 -10.24 14.15 -16.65
C ASP A 171 -11.55 14.34 -15.90
N ARG A 172 -12.32 15.33 -16.36
CA ARG A 172 -13.54 15.80 -15.70
C ARG A 172 -14.54 14.67 -15.51
N ASN A 173 -15.11 14.56 -14.30
CA ASN A 173 -16.01 13.51 -13.85
C ASN A 173 -15.38 12.11 -13.65
N PHE A 174 -14.18 11.86 -14.16
CA PHE A 174 -13.50 10.57 -14.02
C PHE A 174 -12.48 10.56 -12.88
N ASN A 175 -11.67 11.60 -12.78
CA ASN A 175 -10.65 11.72 -11.74
C ASN A 175 -10.40 13.14 -11.23
N ASP A 176 -11.13 14.16 -11.70
CA ASP A 176 -10.95 15.57 -11.31
C ASP A 176 -11.10 15.88 -9.81
N ASN A 177 -11.62 14.93 -9.01
CA ASN A 177 -11.58 15.05 -7.54
C ASN A 177 -10.37 14.37 -6.90
N ALA A 178 -9.39 13.86 -7.64
CA ALA A 178 -8.28 13.07 -7.09
C ALA A 178 -7.51 13.82 -5.99
N SER A 179 -7.11 15.06 -6.26
CA SER A 179 -6.39 15.91 -5.30
C SER A 179 -7.25 16.22 -4.07
N SER A 180 -8.51 16.62 -4.25
CA SER A 180 -9.44 16.91 -3.14
C SER A 180 -9.76 15.67 -2.29
N ARG A 181 -9.72 14.49 -2.90
CA ARG A 181 -9.85 13.18 -2.24
C ARG A 181 -8.56 12.69 -1.57
N SER A 182 -7.48 13.46 -1.64
CA SER A 182 -6.14 13.07 -1.17
C SER A 182 -5.64 11.76 -1.81
N VAL A 183 -5.99 11.53 -3.08
CA VAL A 183 -5.45 10.41 -3.86
C VAL A 183 -4.01 10.73 -4.23
N VAL A 184 -3.11 9.87 -3.79
CA VAL A 184 -1.66 9.99 -4.00
C VAL A 184 -1.12 8.64 -4.48
N MET A 185 0.06 8.62 -5.09
CA MET A 185 0.82 7.39 -5.26
C MET A 185 1.75 7.21 -4.06
N HIS A 186 1.74 6.03 -3.44
CA HIS A 186 2.57 5.77 -2.26
C HIS A 186 3.12 4.34 -2.26
N SER A 187 3.97 4.02 -1.29
CA SER A 187 4.51 2.67 -1.12
C SER A 187 3.62 1.78 -0.24
N GLY A 188 3.70 0.46 -0.39
CA GLY A 188 2.99 -0.49 0.46
C GLY A 188 3.66 -1.86 0.50
N TRP A 189 4.00 -2.34 1.71
CA TRP A 189 4.60 -3.66 1.93
C TRP A 189 3.74 -4.81 1.37
N TYR A 190 2.43 -4.63 1.38
CA TYR A 190 1.44 -5.58 0.86
C TYR A 190 1.36 -5.60 -0.68
N VAL A 191 2.24 -4.87 -1.39
CA VAL A 191 2.34 -4.88 -2.86
C VAL A 191 3.62 -5.60 -3.32
N GLU A 192 4.45 -6.06 -2.38
CA GLU A 192 5.67 -6.80 -2.70
C GLU A 192 5.37 -8.14 -3.39
N GLU A 193 6.24 -8.55 -4.32
CA GLU A 193 6.04 -9.77 -5.10
C GLU A 193 5.92 -11.02 -4.20
N GLY A 194 6.70 -11.09 -3.12
CA GLY A 194 6.62 -12.17 -2.13
C GLY A 194 5.25 -12.26 -1.45
N PHE A 195 4.67 -11.10 -1.09
CA PHE A 195 3.32 -11.03 -0.52
C PHE A 195 2.26 -11.49 -1.53
N ILE A 196 2.37 -11.02 -2.77
CA ILE A 196 1.44 -11.39 -3.85
C ILE A 196 1.50 -12.90 -4.14
N LYS A 197 2.69 -13.50 -4.17
CA LYS A 197 2.86 -14.95 -4.35
C LYS A 197 2.25 -15.74 -3.19
N ARG A 198 2.42 -15.26 -1.95
CA ARG A 198 1.88 -15.91 -0.75
C ARG A 198 0.35 -15.87 -0.71
N TYR A 199 -0.25 -14.72 -1.02
CA TYR A 199 -1.69 -14.49 -0.80
C TYR A 199 -2.52 -14.38 -2.08
N GLY A 200 -1.91 -14.57 -3.25
CA GLY A 200 -2.56 -14.57 -4.56
C GLY A 200 -2.91 -13.17 -5.11
N ARG A 201 -2.79 -12.10 -4.31
CA ARG A 201 -3.00 -10.70 -4.72
C ARG A 201 -2.32 -9.72 -3.76
N PRO A 202 -2.05 -8.47 -4.19
CA PRO A 202 -1.60 -7.43 -3.27
C PRO A 202 -2.75 -7.00 -2.33
N GLY A 203 -2.38 -6.36 -1.23
CA GLY A 203 -3.32 -5.58 -0.43
C GLY A 203 -3.83 -4.34 -1.17
N ARG A 204 -4.84 -3.66 -0.59
CA ARG A 204 -5.57 -2.56 -1.23
C ARG A 204 -5.64 -1.31 -0.38
N SER A 205 -5.41 -0.17 -1.03
CA SER A 205 -5.47 1.16 -0.43
C SER A 205 -6.92 1.64 -0.31
N TRP A 206 -7.12 2.94 -0.04
CA TRP A 206 -8.44 3.58 -0.09
C TRP A 206 -8.68 4.39 -1.38
N GLY A 207 -8.02 4.02 -2.46
CA GLY A 207 -8.18 4.63 -3.79
C GLY A 207 -6.84 4.95 -4.45
N CYS A 208 -5.81 5.19 -3.65
CA CYS A 208 -4.44 5.44 -4.05
C CYS A 208 -3.83 4.25 -4.84
N PRO A 209 -3.15 4.47 -5.98
CA PRO A 209 -2.23 3.47 -6.48
C PRO A 209 -1.07 3.29 -5.48
N ALA A 210 -0.86 2.07 -4.99
CA ALA A 210 0.29 1.76 -4.13
C ALA A 210 1.28 0.86 -4.85
N LEU A 211 2.57 1.13 -4.65
CA LEU A 211 3.69 0.45 -5.29
C LEU A 211 4.47 -0.42 -4.28
N PRO A 212 5.25 -1.41 -4.74
CA PRO A 212 6.21 -2.11 -3.90
C PRO A 212 7.16 -1.13 -3.20
N LEU A 213 7.49 -1.39 -1.94
CA LEU A 213 8.44 -0.59 -1.16
C LEU A 213 9.78 -0.49 -1.90
N ALA A 214 10.29 -1.61 -2.39
CA ALA A 214 11.61 -1.71 -3.01
C ALA A 214 11.81 -0.77 -4.21
N THR A 215 10.76 -0.46 -4.97
CA THR A 215 10.84 0.35 -6.21
C THR A 215 10.20 1.72 -6.09
N SER A 216 9.32 1.93 -5.11
CA SER A 216 8.52 3.15 -4.94
C SER A 216 9.33 4.45 -4.94
N GLN A 217 10.47 4.50 -4.23
CA GLN A 217 11.31 5.69 -4.13
C GLN A 217 11.89 6.10 -5.49
N GLY A 218 12.40 5.13 -6.26
CA GLY A 218 12.95 5.36 -7.60
C GLY A 218 11.86 5.80 -8.58
N ILE A 219 10.71 5.15 -8.54
CA ILE A 219 9.55 5.49 -9.37
C ILE A 219 9.07 6.91 -9.06
N ILE A 220 8.74 7.22 -7.80
CA ILE A 220 8.21 8.53 -7.40
C ILE A 220 9.19 9.66 -7.76
N ASN A 221 10.49 9.46 -7.54
CA ASN A 221 11.50 10.45 -7.90
C ASN A 221 11.61 10.66 -9.42
N THR A 222 11.32 9.64 -10.22
CA THR A 222 11.36 9.72 -11.69
C THR A 222 10.12 10.39 -12.25
N ILE A 223 8.95 10.07 -11.71
CA ILE A 223 7.67 10.53 -12.26
C ILE A 223 7.14 11.81 -11.62
N LYS A 224 7.80 12.38 -10.60
CA LYS A 224 7.36 13.66 -10.02
C LYS A 224 7.53 14.81 -11.01
N ASP A 225 6.99 15.97 -10.65
CA ASP A 225 7.21 17.24 -11.34
C ASP A 225 6.68 17.25 -12.79
N LYS A 226 5.35 17.13 -12.91
CA LYS A 226 4.55 17.27 -14.14
C LYS A 226 4.74 16.14 -15.17
N SER A 227 4.88 14.88 -14.74
CA SER A 227 4.75 13.75 -15.66
C SER A 227 3.27 13.43 -15.95
N LEU A 228 2.99 12.81 -17.10
CA LEU A 228 1.66 12.28 -17.37
C LEU A 228 1.52 10.86 -16.81
N LEU A 229 0.38 10.59 -16.19
CA LEU A 229 -0.04 9.27 -15.73
C LEU A 229 -1.39 8.93 -16.35
N VAL A 230 -1.45 7.84 -17.11
CA VAL A 230 -2.69 7.32 -17.71
C VAL A 230 -3.11 6.07 -16.97
N ILE A 231 -4.23 6.14 -16.27
CA ILE A 231 -4.86 4.98 -15.63
C ILE A 231 -5.97 4.48 -16.55
N TYR A 232 -5.69 3.37 -17.24
CA TYR A 232 -6.55 2.77 -18.24
C TYR A 232 -7.50 1.73 -17.64
N TYR A 233 -8.72 1.72 -18.17
CA TYR A 233 -9.67 0.60 -18.10
C TYR A 233 -10.59 0.70 -19.34
N PRO A 234 -11.02 -0.41 -19.96
CA PRO A 234 -11.86 -0.39 -21.15
C PRO A 234 -13.31 0.00 -20.79
N SER A 235 -13.55 1.23 -20.37
CA SER A 235 -14.88 1.72 -19.97
C SER A 235 -15.57 2.48 -21.11
N ASP A 236 -16.78 2.07 -21.47
CA ASP A 236 -17.61 2.73 -22.49
C ASP A 236 -17.81 4.22 -22.16
N ALA A 237 -18.13 4.50 -20.88
CA ALA A 237 -18.38 5.85 -20.41
C ALA A 237 -17.13 6.73 -20.52
N TRP A 238 -15.96 6.19 -20.16
CA TRP A 238 -14.70 6.92 -20.24
C TRP A 238 -14.29 7.18 -21.69
N PHE A 239 -14.35 6.17 -22.54
CA PHE A 239 -14.01 6.29 -23.96
C PHE A 239 -14.90 7.32 -24.66
N ALA A 240 -16.20 7.34 -24.35
CA ALA A 240 -17.15 8.25 -24.99
C ALA A 240 -17.10 9.71 -24.48
N LYS A 241 -16.67 9.94 -23.23
CA LYS A 241 -16.84 11.25 -22.57
C LYS A 241 -15.55 11.95 -22.16
N SER A 242 -14.43 11.22 -22.07
CA SER A 242 -13.16 11.83 -21.72
C SER A 242 -12.74 12.84 -22.79
N LYS A 243 -12.39 14.06 -22.38
CA LYS A 243 -11.81 15.04 -23.30
C LYS A 243 -10.49 14.54 -23.89
N PHE A 244 -9.74 13.73 -23.13
CA PHE A 244 -8.45 13.19 -23.54
C PHE A 244 -8.56 12.02 -24.53
N LEU A 245 -9.76 11.57 -24.84
CA LEU A 245 -10.00 10.57 -25.88
C LEU A 245 -10.82 11.12 -27.06
N ASN A 246 -11.30 12.37 -26.99
CA ASN A 246 -12.25 12.96 -27.94
C ASN A 246 -11.90 14.42 -28.30
N CYS A 247 -10.62 14.71 -28.53
CA CYS A 247 -10.17 16.06 -28.90
C CYS A 247 -10.32 16.40 -30.39
N ASP A 248 -10.57 15.41 -31.25
CA ASP A 248 -10.85 15.62 -32.66
C ASP A 248 -12.35 15.94 -32.82
N LYS A 249 -12.69 17.21 -33.07
CA LYS A 249 -14.08 17.67 -33.18
C LYS A 249 -14.83 17.15 -34.42
N THR A 250 -14.17 16.38 -35.29
CA THR A 250 -14.66 16.10 -36.66
C THR A 250 -14.95 14.62 -36.95
N THR A 251 -14.68 13.72 -36.03
CA THR A 251 -15.03 12.30 -36.23
C THR A 251 -16.25 11.99 -35.40
N ALA A 252 -17.42 12.01 -36.06
CA ALA A 252 -18.61 11.34 -35.55
C ALA A 252 -18.17 9.97 -34.99
N ALA A 253 -18.54 9.70 -33.73
CA ALA A 253 -18.14 8.53 -32.94
C ALA A 253 -17.64 7.39 -33.84
N GLN A 254 -16.32 7.31 -34.03
CA GLN A 254 -15.76 6.10 -34.63
C GLN A 254 -16.03 5.03 -33.59
N HIS A 255 -17.10 4.28 -33.83
CA HIS A 255 -17.35 2.99 -33.21
C HIS A 255 -16.19 2.09 -33.62
N THR A 256 -15.05 2.26 -32.96
CA THR A 256 -14.08 1.18 -32.86
C THR A 256 -14.84 0.06 -32.16
N ASN A 257 -15.00 -1.09 -32.81
CA ASN A 257 -15.57 -2.32 -32.22
C ASN A 257 -14.67 -2.88 -31.10
N ASP A 258 -13.96 -2.01 -30.39
CA ASP A 258 -13.12 -2.35 -29.26
C ASP A 258 -14.04 -2.87 -28.15
N PRO A 259 -13.71 -4.02 -27.53
CA PRO A 259 -14.47 -4.52 -26.41
C PRO A 259 -14.39 -3.50 -25.26
N THR A 260 -15.55 -2.96 -24.88
CA THR A 260 -15.71 -2.03 -23.76
C THR A 260 -16.62 -2.65 -22.70
N ILE A 261 -16.42 -2.22 -21.45
CA ILE A 261 -17.07 -2.75 -20.25
C ILE A 261 -17.83 -1.62 -19.56
N GLN A 262 -19.13 -1.87 -19.35
CA GLN A 262 -19.96 -1.06 -18.47
C GLN A 262 -19.50 -1.26 -17.02
N VAL A 263 -18.97 -0.20 -16.42
CA VAL A 263 -18.56 -0.21 -15.01
C VAL A 263 -19.82 -0.25 -14.14
N PRO A 264 -19.91 -1.14 -13.13
CA PRO A 264 -21.04 -1.21 -12.22
C PRO A 264 -21.31 0.14 -11.53
N VAL A 265 -22.58 0.41 -11.23
CA VAL A 265 -23.01 1.68 -10.61
C VAL A 265 -22.65 1.73 -9.11
N SER A 266 -22.51 0.58 -8.47
CA SER A 266 -22.16 0.43 -7.06
C SER A 266 -20.92 -0.45 -6.88
N ALA A 267 -20.19 -0.20 -5.78
CA ALA A 267 -19.04 -0.99 -5.41
C ALA A 267 -19.45 -2.41 -5.00
N PRO A 268 -18.60 -3.43 -5.23
CA PRO A 268 -18.82 -4.77 -4.72
C PRO A 268 -18.97 -4.81 -3.19
N ASP A 269 -19.84 -5.69 -2.70
CA ASP A 269 -19.87 -6.06 -1.27
C ASP A 269 -18.75 -7.06 -0.98
N GLU A 270 -18.05 -6.87 0.13
CA GLU A 270 -16.94 -7.73 0.54
C GLU A 270 -17.31 -8.70 1.67
N HIS A 271 -18.54 -8.62 2.21
CA HIS A 271 -19.04 -9.45 3.31
C HIS A 271 -17.99 -9.66 4.43
N ARG A 272 -17.63 -8.57 5.12
CA ARG A 272 -16.59 -8.64 6.17
C ARG A 272 -17.12 -9.31 7.43
N ASP A 273 -16.36 -10.30 7.90
CA ASP A 273 -16.59 -10.96 9.18
C ASP A 273 -16.50 -9.99 10.37
N ALA A 274 -17.26 -10.29 11.42
CA ALA A 274 -17.10 -9.67 12.72
C ALA A 274 -15.74 -10.02 13.32
N ILE A 275 -15.05 -9.02 13.88
CA ILE A 275 -13.78 -9.21 14.58
C ILE A 275 -13.93 -8.87 16.06
N LEU A 276 -13.02 -9.40 16.88
CA LEU A 276 -13.10 -9.32 18.34
C LEU A 276 -12.40 -8.09 18.91
N PHE A 277 -13.17 -7.18 19.49
CA PHE A 277 -12.67 -5.99 20.18
C PHE A 277 -12.63 -6.19 21.69
N VAL A 278 -11.58 -5.68 22.33
CA VAL A 278 -11.50 -5.57 23.79
C VAL A 278 -12.49 -4.51 24.29
N GLY A 279 -13.48 -4.95 25.06
CA GLY A 279 -14.54 -4.14 25.67
C GLY A 279 -14.18 -3.63 27.07
N SER A 280 -15.07 -3.87 28.04
CA SER A 280 -14.86 -3.46 29.43
C SER A 280 -13.67 -4.21 30.06
N GLY A 281 -12.93 -3.51 30.93
CA GLY A 281 -11.72 -4.00 31.60
C GLY A 281 -10.42 -3.32 31.15
N TYR A 282 -10.40 -2.69 29.97
CA TYR A 282 -9.25 -1.93 29.48
C TYR A 282 -9.42 -0.42 29.75
N LYS A 283 -8.57 0.15 30.62
CA LYS A 283 -8.46 1.60 30.81
C LYS A 283 -7.58 2.15 29.69
N GLY A 284 -8.22 2.73 28.67
CA GLY A 284 -7.60 3.08 27.39
C GLY A 284 -6.34 3.95 27.45
N SER A 285 -5.61 4.01 26.34
CA SER A 285 -4.57 5.02 26.09
C SER A 285 -5.21 6.30 25.53
N LYS A 286 -4.81 7.48 26.03
CA LYS A 286 -5.32 8.78 25.56
C LYS A 286 -5.10 9.04 24.06
N ASN A 287 -4.22 8.26 23.41
CA ASN A 287 -3.79 8.45 22.02
C ASN A 287 -4.20 7.29 21.08
N ALA A 288 -5.17 6.46 21.48
CA ALA A 288 -5.61 5.32 20.68
C ALA A 288 -6.81 5.64 19.78
N GLU A 289 -6.74 5.30 18.49
CA GLU A 289 -7.81 5.52 17.51
C GLU A 289 -8.99 4.54 17.66
N SER A 290 -8.80 3.41 18.35
CA SER A 290 -9.82 2.38 18.56
C SER A 290 -9.54 1.54 19.81
N LYS A 291 -10.48 0.68 20.17
CA LYS A 291 -10.25 -0.39 21.16
C LYS A 291 -9.22 -1.40 20.61
N PRO A 292 -8.44 -2.09 21.48
CA PRO A 292 -7.59 -3.18 21.03
C PRO A 292 -8.41 -4.29 20.36
N VAL A 293 -7.83 -4.95 19.36
CA VAL A 293 -8.41 -6.12 18.69
C VAL A 293 -7.61 -7.36 19.06
N ALA A 294 -8.31 -8.48 19.28
CA ALA A 294 -7.67 -9.77 19.45
C ALA A 294 -7.16 -10.29 18.10
N VAL A 295 -5.87 -10.64 18.05
CA VAL A 295 -5.19 -11.05 16.82
C VAL A 295 -4.31 -12.27 17.08
N ILE A 296 -3.93 -12.96 16.01
CA ILE A 296 -2.93 -14.02 15.99
C ILE A 296 -1.95 -13.78 14.83
N SER A 297 -0.71 -14.26 14.91
CA SER A 297 0.19 -14.13 13.75
C SER A 297 -0.32 -14.94 12.56
N ALA A 298 -0.08 -14.47 11.34
CA ALA A 298 -0.53 -15.14 10.12
C ALA A 298 0.05 -16.57 10.00
N ASP A 299 1.30 -16.76 10.38
CA ASP A 299 1.94 -18.09 10.36
C ASP A 299 1.28 -19.06 11.34
N THR A 300 0.93 -18.59 12.55
CA THR A 300 0.20 -19.41 13.52
C THR A 300 -1.23 -19.65 13.09
N TYR A 301 -1.89 -18.67 12.48
CA TYR A 301 -3.22 -18.83 11.90
C TYR A 301 -3.23 -19.97 10.88
N GLU A 302 -2.30 -19.96 9.92
CA GLU A 302 -2.20 -20.98 8.86
C GLU A 302 -1.88 -22.37 9.45
N ARG A 303 -1.01 -22.42 10.46
CA ARG A 303 -0.67 -23.65 11.19
C ARG A 303 -1.86 -24.24 11.94
N VAL A 304 -2.60 -23.42 12.69
CA VAL A 304 -3.68 -23.87 13.60
C VAL A 304 -4.98 -24.17 12.85
N PHE A 305 -5.34 -23.34 11.87
CA PHE A 305 -6.61 -23.47 11.16
C PHE A 305 -6.48 -24.20 9.82
N HIS A 306 -5.26 -24.58 9.41
CA HIS A 306 -4.96 -25.29 8.16
C HIS A 306 -5.59 -24.62 6.92
N THR A 307 -5.59 -23.29 6.91
CA THR A 307 -6.20 -22.47 5.86
C THR A 307 -5.42 -21.18 5.69
N THR A 308 -5.51 -20.55 4.52
CA THR A 308 -4.77 -19.32 4.23
C THR A 308 -5.25 -18.16 5.10
N ALA A 309 -4.32 -17.29 5.46
CA ALA A 309 -4.64 -16.14 6.29
C ALA A 309 -5.64 -15.20 5.58
N PRO A 310 -6.79 -14.84 6.19
CA PRO A 310 -7.84 -14.07 5.55
C PRO A 310 -7.43 -12.60 5.43
N LEU A 311 -7.11 -12.17 4.21
CA LEU A 311 -6.66 -10.81 3.92
C LEU A 311 -7.66 -9.72 4.40
N THR A 312 -8.97 -10.00 4.38
CA THR A 312 -10.02 -9.09 4.85
C THR A 312 -9.94 -8.78 6.34
N ARG A 313 -9.26 -9.62 7.13
CA ARG A 313 -9.00 -9.45 8.57
C ARG A 313 -7.54 -9.25 8.91
N MET A 314 -6.65 -9.22 7.92
CA MET A 314 -5.23 -8.94 8.15
C MET A 314 -5.00 -7.47 8.54
N LEU A 315 -4.12 -7.24 9.50
CA LEU A 315 -3.70 -5.90 9.88
C LEU A 315 -2.94 -5.25 8.73
N ARG A 316 -3.19 -3.97 8.47
CA ARG A 316 -2.56 -3.21 7.38
C ARG A 316 -1.10 -2.83 7.65
N ARG A 317 -0.60 -3.10 8.85
CA ARG A 317 0.77 -2.82 9.27
C ARG A 317 1.30 -4.02 10.03
N GLN A 318 2.52 -4.42 9.67
CA GLN A 318 3.25 -5.46 10.35
C GLN A 318 3.74 -4.95 11.72
N ILE A 319 3.94 -5.88 12.66
CA ILE A 319 4.55 -5.61 13.97
C ILE A 319 5.79 -6.48 14.04
N ASN A 320 6.97 -5.87 14.21
CA ASN A 320 8.25 -6.59 14.19
C ASN A 320 8.42 -7.48 12.94
N ASN A 321 8.03 -6.96 11.77
CA ASN A 321 8.00 -7.67 10.49
C ASN A 321 7.08 -8.91 10.42
N ALA A 322 6.22 -9.12 11.41
CA ALA A 322 5.22 -10.17 11.41
C ALA A 322 3.83 -9.64 11.01
N GLU A 323 3.09 -10.48 10.29
CA GLU A 323 1.71 -10.25 9.86
C GLU A 323 0.74 -10.79 10.91
N TYR A 324 -0.37 -10.08 11.13
CA TYR A 324 -1.35 -10.45 12.15
C TYR A 324 -2.76 -10.45 11.56
N ILE A 325 -3.58 -11.40 12.01
CA ILE A 325 -4.96 -11.60 11.61
C ILE A 325 -5.87 -11.31 12.79
N ALA A 326 -6.85 -10.43 12.60
CA ALA A 326 -7.91 -10.20 13.57
C ALA A 326 -8.81 -11.43 13.67
N LEU A 327 -9.00 -11.94 14.89
CA LEU A 327 -9.79 -13.13 15.16
C LEU A 327 -11.28 -12.84 15.10
N ASN A 328 -12.05 -13.80 14.58
CA ASN A 328 -13.52 -13.82 14.70
C ASN A 328 -13.99 -14.70 15.88
N ALA A 329 -15.29 -14.73 16.14
CA ALA A 329 -15.87 -15.48 17.25
C ALA A 329 -15.66 -17.00 17.14
N SER A 330 -15.80 -17.58 15.94
CA SER A 330 -15.63 -19.01 15.70
C SER A 330 -14.19 -19.48 15.94
N GLU A 331 -13.21 -18.66 15.55
CA GLU A 331 -11.78 -18.94 15.75
C GLU A 331 -11.40 -18.85 17.22
N LEU A 332 -11.87 -17.84 17.96
CA LEU A 332 -11.63 -17.76 19.40
C LEU A 332 -12.26 -18.94 20.13
N TYR A 333 -13.46 -19.35 19.73
CA TYR A 333 -14.11 -20.54 20.28
C TYR A 333 -13.27 -21.81 20.07
N TYR A 334 -12.75 -22.00 18.85
CA TYR A 334 -11.87 -23.13 18.52
C TYR A 334 -10.61 -23.12 19.38
N LEU A 335 -9.92 -21.98 19.49
CA LEU A 335 -8.71 -21.83 20.30
C LEU A 335 -8.97 -22.08 21.78
N ALA A 336 -10.10 -21.61 22.31
CA ALA A 336 -10.49 -21.79 23.71
C ALA A 336 -10.79 -23.26 24.05
N LYS A 337 -11.43 -23.99 23.13
CA LYS A 337 -11.77 -25.40 23.33
C LYS A 337 -10.59 -26.35 23.17
N ASN A 338 -9.72 -26.08 22.21
CA ASN A 338 -8.59 -26.95 21.87
C ASN A 338 -7.30 -26.54 22.59
N ASN A 339 -7.40 -25.76 23.66
CA ASN A 339 -6.27 -25.43 24.52
C ASN A 339 -5.83 -26.70 25.28
N THR A 340 -4.94 -27.49 24.68
CA THR A 340 -4.38 -28.69 25.30
C THR A 340 -3.53 -28.30 26.50
N ARG A 341 -3.77 -28.95 27.64
CA ARG A 341 -2.99 -28.74 28.89
C ARG A 341 -1.60 -29.38 28.85
N ASP A 342 -1.21 -29.98 27.72
CA ASP A 342 0.00 -30.79 27.64
C ASP A 342 1.19 -29.94 27.16
N SER A 343 1.92 -29.42 28.15
CA SER A 343 3.01 -28.45 28.07
C SER A 343 4.32 -29.01 27.51
N THR A 344 4.26 -29.83 26.45
CA THR A 344 5.46 -30.38 25.78
C THR A 344 5.58 -29.98 24.30
N ALA A 345 4.55 -29.39 23.71
CA ALA A 345 4.65 -28.76 22.39
C ALA A 345 5.27 -27.35 22.53
N SER A 346 6.30 -27.09 21.73
CA SER A 346 7.00 -25.81 21.59
C SER A 346 6.05 -24.61 21.47
N GLN A 347 6.32 -23.59 22.28
CA GLN A 347 5.86 -22.18 22.26
C GLN A 347 4.77 -21.76 21.24
N ASP A 348 3.73 -21.08 21.74
CA ASP A 348 2.72 -20.30 21.01
C ASP A 348 1.64 -21.04 20.19
N ASP A 349 1.01 -22.06 20.78
CA ASP A 349 -0.24 -22.65 20.26
C ASP A 349 -1.45 -22.40 21.19
N GLY A 350 -2.66 -22.46 20.62
CA GLY A 350 -3.93 -22.27 21.35
C GLY A 350 -4.19 -20.83 21.79
N ILE A 351 -4.73 -20.63 23.00
CA ILE A 351 -5.04 -19.28 23.50
C ILE A 351 -3.78 -18.44 23.81
N ASN A 352 -2.62 -19.07 23.95
CA ASN A 352 -1.35 -18.37 24.22
C ASN A 352 -0.85 -17.60 22.99
N ALA A 353 -1.28 -17.99 21.79
CA ALA A 353 -0.94 -17.31 20.53
C ALA A 353 -1.74 -15.99 20.32
N ILE A 354 -2.71 -15.70 21.19
CA ILE A 354 -3.56 -14.53 21.05
C ILE A 354 -2.82 -13.29 21.58
N HIS A 355 -2.69 -12.28 20.72
CA HIS A 355 -2.22 -10.96 21.08
C HIS A 355 -3.36 -9.94 21.01
N PHE A 356 -3.18 -8.81 21.68
CA PHE A 356 -4.10 -7.68 21.59
C PHE A 356 -3.36 -6.51 20.96
N VAL A 357 -3.88 -5.97 19.87
CA VAL A 357 -3.21 -4.90 19.13
C VAL A 357 -4.07 -3.65 19.08
N ILE A 358 -3.43 -2.50 19.28
CA ILE A 358 -4.06 -1.18 19.21
C ILE A 358 -3.24 -0.25 18.30
N PRO A 359 -3.89 0.61 17.50
CA PRO A 359 -3.19 1.68 16.79
C PRO A 359 -2.83 2.80 17.76
N VAL A 360 -1.59 3.26 17.71
CA VAL A 360 -1.11 4.43 18.46
C VAL A 360 -0.47 5.43 17.51
N LEU A 361 -0.80 6.72 17.70
CA LEU A 361 -0.10 7.80 17.00
C LEU A 361 1.25 8.05 17.68
N LYS A 362 2.34 7.98 16.90
CA LYS A 362 3.68 8.34 17.35
C LYS A 362 4.24 9.47 16.50
N ILE A 363 4.99 10.36 17.15
CA ILE A 363 5.74 11.42 16.45
C ILE A 363 7.04 10.80 15.92
N VAL A 364 7.31 10.99 14.64
CA VAL A 364 8.52 10.53 13.97
C VAL A 364 9.46 11.71 13.71
N ARG A 365 10.75 11.44 13.49
CA ARG A 365 11.76 12.47 13.14
C ARG A 365 11.24 13.31 11.96
N GLY A 366 11.18 14.62 12.14
CA GLY A 366 10.57 15.56 11.17
C GLY A 366 9.20 16.09 11.57
N GLY A 367 8.67 15.72 12.75
CA GLY A 367 7.49 16.37 13.34
C GLY A 367 6.14 15.90 12.81
N TYR A 368 6.11 14.83 12.01
CA TYR A 368 4.87 14.23 11.52
C TYR A 368 4.42 13.04 12.38
N TYR A 369 3.12 12.77 12.37
CA TYR A 369 2.51 11.65 13.08
C TYR A 369 2.41 10.42 12.19
N GLU A 370 2.75 9.27 12.75
CA GLU A 370 2.58 7.96 12.12
C GLU A 370 1.73 7.06 13.02
N THR A 371 0.75 6.37 12.43
CA THR A 371 0.02 5.31 13.12
C THR A 371 0.89 4.05 13.20
N GLN A 372 1.28 3.65 14.40
CA GLN A 372 2.00 2.40 14.65
C GLN A 372 1.09 1.40 15.35
N MET A 373 1.27 0.12 15.02
CA MET A 373 0.59 -0.97 15.70
C MET A 373 1.37 -1.34 16.94
N GLN A 374 0.70 -1.39 18.09
CA GLN A 374 1.31 -1.74 19.35
C GLN A 374 0.59 -2.93 19.97
N ILE A 375 1.36 -3.94 20.35
CA ILE A 375 0.86 -5.04 21.20
C ILE A 375 0.60 -4.47 22.59
N VAL A 376 -0.62 -4.65 23.07
CA VAL A 376 -1.05 -4.34 24.42
C VAL A 376 -0.78 -5.57 25.28
N ASN A 377 0.11 -5.41 26.26
CA ASN A 377 0.35 -6.46 27.23
C ASN A 377 -0.79 -6.48 28.26
N LEU A 378 -1.70 -7.45 28.12
CA LEU A 378 -2.76 -7.72 29.08
C LEU A 378 -2.43 -8.87 30.05
N GLY A 379 -1.21 -9.42 29.96
CA GLY A 379 -0.79 -10.62 30.68
C GLY A 379 -1.03 -11.90 29.87
N LYS A 380 -0.57 -13.03 30.40
CA LYS A 380 -0.74 -14.35 29.80
C LYS A 380 -2.18 -14.84 30.01
N ILE A 381 -2.80 -15.36 28.96
CA ILE A 381 -4.19 -15.84 29.03
C ILE A 381 -4.24 -17.15 29.81
N LYS A 382 -5.03 -17.17 30.88
CA LYS A 382 -5.31 -18.35 31.71
C LYS A 382 -6.49 -19.15 31.16
N GLU A 383 -7.57 -18.46 30.81
CA GLU A 383 -8.84 -19.08 30.40
C GLU A 383 -9.65 -18.10 29.55
N VAL A 384 -10.39 -18.62 28.57
CA VAL A 384 -11.42 -17.87 27.85
C VAL A 384 -12.78 -18.49 28.14
N LYS A 385 -13.66 -17.76 28.81
CA LYS A 385 -15.05 -18.17 29.04
C LYS A 385 -15.97 -17.58 27.98
N ILE A 386 -16.92 -18.37 27.53
CA ILE A 386 -17.92 -17.96 26.53
C ILE A 386 -19.13 -17.40 27.27
N ASN A 387 -19.53 -16.17 26.97
CA ASN A 387 -20.66 -15.52 27.63
C ASN A 387 -21.94 -15.79 26.82
N GLY A 388 -22.86 -16.58 27.38
CA GLY A 388 -24.12 -16.97 26.73
C GLY A 388 -24.05 -18.39 26.13
N GLY A 389 -25.04 -19.23 26.46
CA GLY A 389 -25.19 -20.56 25.86
C GLY A 389 -25.67 -20.48 24.40
N LEU A 390 -25.57 -21.60 23.66
CA LEU A 390 -26.14 -21.72 22.32
C LEU A 390 -27.59 -21.23 22.32
N SER A 391 -27.86 -20.12 21.61
CA SER A 391 -29.23 -19.75 21.30
C SER A 391 -29.85 -20.87 20.44
N ARG A 392 -31.18 -21.00 20.47
CA ARG A 392 -31.93 -21.95 19.62
C ARG A 392 -31.83 -21.63 18.12
N THR A 393 -31.16 -20.54 17.77
CA THR A 393 -30.67 -20.17 16.46
C THR A 393 -29.16 -20.41 16.46
N ASN A 394 -28.59 -21.05 15.44
CA ASN A 394 -27.16 -21.42 15.32
C ASN A 394 -26.17 -20.22 15.31
N GLU A 395 -26.42 -19.15 16.06
CA GLU A 395 -25.55 -18.00 16.26
C GLU A 395 -24.61 -18.27 17.44
N LEU A 396 -23.30 -18.32 17.16
CA LEU A 396 -22.28 -18.38 18.20
C LEU A 396 -22.37 -17.15 19.11
N ALA A 397 -22.03 -17.34 20.38
CA ALA A 397 -21.93 -16.25 21.33
C ALA A 397 -20.99 -15.14 20.83
N ASN A 398 -21.49 -13.90 20.81
CA ASN A 398 -20.74 -12.74 20.34
C ASN A 398 -19.89 -12.09 21.45
N SER A 399 -19.84 -12.67 22.65
CA SER A 399 -19.13 -12.13 23.80
C SER A 399 -18.35 -13.21 24.56
N PHE A 400 -17.13 -12.88 24.96
CA PHE A 400 -16.20 -13.77 25.65
C PHE A 400 -15.56 -13.02 26.82
N THR A 401 -15.30 -13.71 27.92
CA THR A 401 -14.52 -13.18 29.05
C THR A 401 -13.14 -13.84 29.05
N VAL A 402 -12.09 -13.06 28.91
CA VAL A 402 -10.69 -13.52 28.95
C VAL A 402 -10.12 -13.26 30.32
N TYR A 403 -9.63 -14.31 30.98
CA TYR A 403 -8.97 -14.25 32.28
C TYR A 403 -7.46 -14.38 32.08
N PHE A 404 -6.70 -13.52 32.76
CA PHE A 404 -5.24 -13.52 32.70
C PHE A 404 -4.62 -14.05 33.99
N GLU A 405 -3.39 -14.55 33.91
CA GLU A 405 -2.61 -14.92 35.08
C GLU A 405 -2.30 -13.68 35.94
N GLY A 406 -2.89 -13.61 37.15
CA GLY A 406 -2.62 -12.54 38.11
C GLY A 406 -3.18 -11.16 37.75
N GLY A 407 -4.02 -11.04 36.72
CA GLY A 407 -4.54 -9.76 36.21
C GLY A 407 -6.07 -9.67 36.14
N PRO A 408 -6.62 -8.46 35.90
CA PRO A 408 -8.06 -8.27 35.71
C PRO A 408 -8.53 -8.92 34.40
N SER A 409 -9.72 -9.52 34.39
CA SER A 409 -10.33 -10.04 33.17
C SER A 409 -10.79 -8.94 32.23
N VAL A 410 -10.83 -9.22 30.93
CA VAL A 410 -11.43 -8.34 29.91
C VAL A 410 -12.52 -9.05 29.14
N ASN A 411 -13.48 -8.29 28.61
CA ASN A 411 -14.47 -8.81 27.68
C ASN A 411 -14.01 -8.63 26.24
N LEU A 412 -14.24 -9.62 25.38
CA LEU A 412 -14.13 -9.52 23.93
C LEU A 412 -15.52 -9.55 23.32
N ASN A 413 -15.80 -8.63 22.40
CA ASN A 413 -17.07 -8.57 21.69
C ASN A 413 -16.83 -8.58 20.18
N ALA A 414 -17.57 -9.42 19.46
CA ALA A 414 -17.54 -9.46 18.01
C ALA A 414 -18.34 -8.29 17.43
N HIS A 415 -17.74 -7.52 16.52
CA HIS A 415 -18.44 -6.44 15.82
C HIS A 415 -17.96 -6.30 14.38
N ASN A 416 -18.87 -5.93 13.48
CA ASN A 416 -18.58 -5.63 12.06
C ASN A 416 -18.10 -4.18 11.85
N GLU A 417 -17.47 -3.59 12.88
CA GLU A 417 -17.08 -2.18 12.80
C GLU A 417 -15.95 -2.04 11.80
N PHE A 418 -16.08 -1.12 10.86
CA PHE A 418 -14.98 -0.80 9.98
C PHE A 418 -13.91 -0.06 10.76
N ILE A 419 -12.75 -0.69 10.92
CA ILE A 419 -11.55 -0.05 11.45
C ILE A 419 -10.50 0.12 10.36
N ARG A 420 -9.87 1.30 10.34
CA ARG A 420 -9.03 1.73 9.22
C ARG A 420 -7.84 0.82 8.93
N TRP A 421 -7.41 0.10 9.93
CA TRP A 421 -6.13 -0.59 9.98
C TRP A 421 -6.29 -2.12 9.87
N VAL A 422 -7.49 -2.61 9.58
CA VAL A 422 -7.80 -4.01 9.25
C VAL A 422 -8.34 -4.12 7.82
N GLY A 423 -7.90 -5.17 7.13
CA GLY A 423 -8.36 -5.57 5.81
C GLY A 423 -7.47 -5.04 4.70
N LEU A 424 -6.79 -5.96 4.02
CA LEU A 424 -6.01 -5.76 2.81
C LEU A 424 -6.79 -6.12 1.54
#